data_AF-A0A955XTD3-F1
#
_entry.id   AF-A0A955XTD3-F1
#
_cell.length_a   1.000
_cell.length_b   1.000
_cell.length_c   1.000
_cell.angle_alpha   90.00
_cell.angle_beta   90.00
_cell.angle_gamma   90.00
#
_symmetry.space_group_name_H-M   'P 1'
#
loop_
_entity.id
_entity.type
_entity.pdbx_description
1 polymer ?
#
loop_
_entity_poly.entity_id
_entity_poly.type
_entity_poly.pdbx_seq_one_letter_code
_entity_poly.pdbx_strand_id
1 'polypeptide(L)'
;MSGNQDAQEHFPASEKVYIEKDGVRVPVRRITLTGNEPALDVYDTSGPQGFSAHDGLPTLRKPWIDARIAEGEQNHSQMHFARRGIITPEMRFVAIRESMEPEFVRTEVAEGRAIIPANRNHPESEPMIIGKNFLTKINANIGNSAVSSSIEEEVEKLTWATKWGADTVMDLSTGERIHETREAIIRNSAVP
;
A
#
# COMPACT_ATOMS: atom_id res chain seq x y z
N MET A 1 5.83 -0.05 23.19
CA MET A 1 5.63 -1.51 23.40
C MET A 1 4.18 -1.95 23.15
N SER A 2 3.29 -1.12 22.58
CA SER A 2 1.85 -1.41 22.42
C SER A 2 1.45 -2.02 21.07
N GLY A 3 2.25 -1.84 20.01
CA GLY A 3 1.82 -2.19 18.63
C GLY A 3 1.56 -3.68 18.37
N ASN A 4 2.13 -4.60 19.16
CA ASN A 4 1.94 -6.05 18.96
C ASN A 4 0.76 -6.63 19.75
N GLN A 5 0.25 -5.91 20.76
CA GLN A 5 -0.92 -6.34 21.55
C GLN A 5 -2.24 -6.00 20.82
N ASP A 6 -2.33 -4.83 20.18
CA ASP A 6 -3.53 -4.40 19.43
C ASP A 6 -3.83 -5.28 18.20
N ALA A 7 -2.81 -5.80 17.52
CA ALA A 7 -3.01 -6.63 16.34
C ALA A 7 -3.64 -7.99 16.68
N GLN A 8 -3.26 -8.57 17.83
CA GLN A 8 -3.81 -9.85 18.30
C GLN A 8 -5.26 -9.74 18.80
N GLU A 9 -5.68 -8.58 19.28
CA GLU A 9 -7.07 -8.36 19.71
C GLU A 9 -8.05 -8.47 18.54
N HIS A 10 -7.71 -7.87 17.40
CA HIS A 10 -8.61 -7.82 16.24
C HIS A 10 -8.41 -8.95 15.24
N PHE A 11 -7.18 -9.48 15.14
CA PHE A 11 -6.84 -10.60 14.28
C PHE A 11 -6.20 -11.72 15.11
N PRO A 12 -7.00 -12.48 15.88
CA PRO A 12 -6.47 -13.59 16.67
C PRO A 12 -5.79 -14.63 15.78
N ALA A 13 -4.76 -15.28 16.31
CA ALA A 13 -3.94 -16.28 15.62
C ALA A 13 -3.29 -15.79 14.31
N SER A 14 -3.20 -14.47 14.13
CA SER A 14 -2.62 -13.86 12.94
C SER A 14 -1.30 -13.16 13.25
N GLU A 15 -0.38 -13.19 12.31
CA GLU A 15 0.86 -12.42 12.34
C GLU A 15 1.12 -11.78 10.97
N LYS A 16 1.79 -10.62 10.96
CA LYS A 16 2.25 -9.99 9.73
C LYS A 16 3.57 -10.63 9.32
N VAL A 17 3.60 -11.26 8.15
CA VAL A 17 4.80 -11.86 7.57
C VAL A 17 5.08 -11.24 6.22
N TYR A 18 6.25 -11.53 5.67
CA TYR A 18 6.68 -10.96 4.40
C TYR A 18 7.20 -12.06 3.48
N ILE A 19 6.75 -12.01 2.22
CA ILE A 19 7.25 -12.84 1.14
C ILE A 19 8.39 -12.07 0.47
N GLU A 20 9.60 -12.60 0.55
CA GLU A 20 10.78 -12.05 -0.12
C GLU A 20 11.05 -12.82 -1.41
N LYS A 21 10.83 -12.17 -2.55
CA LYS A 21 11.02 -12.76 -3.88
C LYS A 21 11.34 -11.65 -4.88
N ASP A 22 12.17 -11.96 -5.87
CA ASP A 22 12.56 -11.06 -6.97
C ASP A 22 13.04 -9.66 -6.51
N GLY A 23 13.72 -9.61 -5.37
CA GLY A 23 14.29 -8.38 -4.81
C GLY A 23 13.27 -7.44 -4.15
N VAL A 24 12.03 -7.89 -3.93
CA VAL A 24 11.01 -7.14 -3.21
C VAL A 24 10.49 -7.94 -2.00
N ARG A 25 9.93 -7.22 -1.03
CA ARG A 25 9.41 -7.77 0.23
C ARG A 25 7.94 -7.39 0.35
N VAL A 26 7.04 -8.36 0.19
CA VAL A 26 5.59 -8.15 0.08
C VAL A 26 4.88 -8.60 1.35
N PRO A 27 4.07 -7.75 2.00
CA PRO A 27 3.38 -8.09 3.23
C PRO A 27 2.21 -9.04 2.97
N VAL A 28 2.04 -10.02 3.86
CA VAL A 28 0.83 -10.84 3.97
C VAL A 28 0.51 -11.04 5.45
N ARG A 29 -0.75 -11.32 5.75
CA ARG A 29 -1.15 -11.76 7.09
C ARG A 29 -1.25 -13.27 7.09
N ARG A 30 -0.45 -13.92 7.94
CA ARG A 30 -0.47 -15.37 8.12
C ARG A 30 -1.38 -15.74 9.27
N ILE A 31 -2.34 -16.62 9.02
CA ILE A 31 -3.29 -17.14 9.99
C ILE A 31 -2.88 -18.56 10.36
N THR A 32 -2.58 -18.79 11.63
CA THR A 32 -2.28 -20.13 12.15
C THR A 32 -3.58 -20.90 12.36
N LEU A 33 -3.67 -22.09 11.77
CA LEU A 33 -4.82 -22.97 11.87
C LEU A 33 -4.58 -24.08 12.90
N THR A 34 -5.66 -24.63 13.47
CA THR A 34 -5.59 -25.80 14.33
C THR A 34 -5.55 -27.09 13.50
N GLY A 35 -5.34 -28.24 14.15
CA GLY A 35 -5.44 -29.55 13.47
C GLY A 35 -4.25 -29.93 12.58
N ASN A 36 -3.10 -29.26 12.73
CA ASN A 36 -1.90 -29.45 11.91
C ASN A 36 -2.11 -29.09 10.41
N GLU A 37 -3.08 -28.23 10.13
CA GLU A 37 -3.27 -27.64 8.81
C GLU A 37 -2.19 -26.60 8.51
N PRO A 38 -1.77 -26.44 7.25
CA PRO A 38 -0.83 -25.38 6.89
C PRO A 38 -1.45 -24.01 7.16
N ALA A 39 -0.61 -23.06 7.58
CA ALA A 39 -1.05 -21.69 7.81
C ALA A 39 -1.57 -21.06 6.50
N LEU A 40 -2.58 -20.19 6.63
CA LEU A 40 -3.19 -19.49 5.51
C LEU A 40 -2.63 -18.07 5.42
N ASP A 41 -2.00 -17.75 4.28
CA ASP A 41 -1.58 -16.39 3.98
C ASP A 41 -2.70 -15.65 3.27
N VAL A 42 -3.11 -14.50 3.80
CA VAL A 42 -4.13 -13.62 3.22
C VAL A 42 -3.55 -12.25 2.89
N TYR A 43 -4.21 -11.58 1.94
CA TYR A 43 -3.89 -10.20 1.57
C TYR A 43 -4.01 -9.28 2.79
N ASP A 44 -3.06 -8.36 2.94
CA ASP A 44 -2.97 -7.44 4.08
C ASP A 44 -2.64 -6.02 3.61
N THR A 45 -3.51 -5.08 3.95
CA THR A 45 -3.42 -3.65 3.62
C THR A 45 -3.01 -2.79 4.81
N SER A 46 -2.83 -3.38 5.99
CA SER A 46 -2.62 -2.63 7.25
C SER A 46 -1.28 -1.87 7.33
N GLY A 47 -0.39 -2.06 6.36
CA GLY A 47 0.91 -1.39 6.31
C GLY A 47 1.88 -1.74 7.45
N PRO A 48 3.05 -1.09 7.50
CA PRO A 48 4.04 -1.29 8.55
C PRO A 48 3.47 -0.94 9.94
N GLN A 49 3.73 -1.79 10.93
CA GLN A 49 3.23 -1.65 12.30
C GLN A 49 4.30 -1.10 13.24
N GLY A 50 3.86 -0.39 14.30
CA GLY A 50 4.75 0.10 15.36
C GLY A 50 5.47 1.42 15.07
N PHE A 51 5.01 2.19 14.08
CA PHE A 51 5.52 3.52 13.76
C PHE A 51 4.64 4.62 14.37
N SER A 52 5.27 5.71 14.80
CA SER A 52 4.57 6.88 15.32
C SER A 52 4.00 7.71 14.18
N ALA A 53 2.76 8.18 14.32
CA ALA A 53 2.13 9.08 13.34
C ALA A 53 2.93 10.38 13.12
N HIS A 54 3.69 10.81 14.12
CA HIS A 54 4.55 11.98 14.05
C HIS A 54 5.78 11.77 13.14
N ASP A 55 6.32 10.55 13.11
CA ASP A 55 7.56 10.26 12.39
C ASP A 55 7.31 9.78 10.95
N GLY A 56 6.08 9.34 10.66
CA GLY A 56 5.68 8.79 9.37
C GLY A 56 6.13 7.34 9.18
N LEU A 57 5.69 6.77 8.06
CA LEU A 57 6.05 5.41 7.66
C LEU A 57 7.43 5.35 7.00
N PRO A 58 8.08 4.17 7.01
CA PRO A 58 9.32 3.97 6.28
C PRO A 58 9.10 4.18 4.76
N THR A 59 10.07 4.85 4.12
CA THR A 59 10.01 5.20 2.69
C THR A 59 10.46 4.03 1.79
N LEU A 60 9.73 2.91 1.84
CA LEU A 60 10.06 1.63 1.22
C LEU A 60 10.48 1.73 -0.26
N ARG A 61 9.81 2.59 -1.04
CA ARG A 61 10.04 2.73 -2.49
C ARG A 61 11.15 3.70 -2.84
N LYS A 62 11.68 4.45 -1.87
CA LYS A 62 12.67 5.51 -2.12
C LYS A 62 13.88 5.02 -2.92
N PRO A 63 14.51 3.86 -2.62
CA PRO A 63 15.62 3.36 -3.42
C PRO A 63 15.26 3.11 -4.90
N TRP A 64 14.04 2.65 -5.17
CA TRP A 64 13.59 2.37 -6.54
C TRP A 64 13.37 3.67 -7.34
N ILE A 65 12.84 4.70 -6.66
CA ILE A 65 12.59 6.02 -7.23
C ILE A 65 13.91 6.72 -7.52
N ASP A 66 14.83 6.73 -6.54
CA ASP A 66 16.13 7.39 -6.66
C ASP A 66 16.96 6.77 -7.80
N ALA A 67 16.93 5.45 -7.97
CA ALA A 67 17.60 4.76 -9.07
C ALA A 67 17.10 5.24 -10.45
N ARG A 68 15.78 5.35 -10.65
CA ARG A 68 15.20 5.84 -11.92
C ARG A 68 15.55 7.30 -12.20
N ILE A 69 15.60 8.13 -11.17
CA ILE A 69 15.98 9.54 -11.31
C ILE A 69 17.45 9.63 -11.74
N ALA A 70 18.33 8.82 -11.13
CA ALA A 70 19.75 8.78 -11.49
C ALA A 70 19.98 8.31 -12.93
N GLU A 71 19.12 7.44 -13.46
CA GLU A 71 19.13 7.00 -14.86
C GLU A 71 18.63 8.08 -15.86
N GLY A 72 18.16 9.23 -15.37
CA GLY A 72 17.72 10.35 -16.21
C GLY A 72 16.31 10.20 -16.79
N GLU A 73 15.51 9.27 -16.26
CA GLU A 73 14.15 9.03 -16.74
C GLU A 73 13.25 10.26 -16.54
N GLN A 74 12.52 10.64 -17.59
CA GLN A 74 11.62 11.81 -17.55
C GLN A 74 10.18 11.42 -17.25
N ASN A 75 9.75 10.24 -17.70
CA ASN A 75 8.39 9.73 -17.46
C ASN A 75 8.45 8.57 -16.46
N HIS A 76 7.90 8.80 -15.27
CA HIS A 76 7.92 7.83 -14.17
C HIS A 76 6.63 7.01 -14.06
N SER A 77 5.73 7.08 -15.04
CA SER A 77 4.50 6.29 -15.01
C SER A 77 4.78 4.80 -15.23
N GLN A 78 4.02 3.96 -14.54
CA GLN A 78 4.14 2.51 -14.70
C GLN A 78 3.77 2.06 -16.13
N MET A 79 2.82 2.74 -16.77
CA MET A 79 2.46 2.50 -18.18
C MET A 79 3.60 2.78 -19.16
N HIS A 80 4.41 3.81 -18.91
CA HIS A 80 5.59 4.12 -19.73
C HIS A 80 6.62 2.98 -19.69
N PHE A 81 6.95 2.51 -18.49
CA PHE A 81 7.86 1.37 -18.33
C PHE A 81 7.28 0.09 -18.93
N ALA A 82 5.99 -0.18 -18.69
CA ALA A 82 5.30 -1.36 -19.20
C ALA A 82 5.37 -1.46 -20.73
N ARG A 83 5.09 -0.37 -21.44
CA ARG A 83 5.12 -0.30 -22.91
C ARG A 83 6.52 -0.44 -23.51
N ARG A 84 7.56 -0.18 -22.72
CA ARG A 84 8.97 -0.41 -23.10
C ARG A 84 9.46 -1.82 -22.78
N GLY A 85 8.58 -2.70 -22.29
CA GLY A 85 8.96 -4.06 -21.90
C GLY A 85 9.69 -4.13 -20.56
N ILE A 86 9.66 -3.06 -19.75
CA ILE A 86 10.39 -2.99 -18.49
C ILE A 86 9.47 -3.42 -17.36
N ILE A 87 9.87 -4.46 -16.62
CA ILE A 87 9.22 -4.90 -15.38
C ILE A 87 9.84 -4.13 -14.20
N THR A 88 9.04 -3.26 -13.58
CA THR A 88 9.47 -2.45 -12.44
C THR A 88 9.43 -3.23 -11.11
N PRO A 89 10.13 -2.78 -10.05
CA PRO A 89 9.90 -3.28 -8.69
C PRO A 89 8.44 -3.23 -8.25
N GLU A 90 7.67 -2.19 -8.62
CA GLU A 90 6.24 -2.14 -8.31
C GLU A 90 5.46 -3.25 -9.02
N MET A 91 5.78 -3.56 -10.28
CA MET A 91 5.14 -4.69 -11.00
C MET A 91 5.49 -6.04 -10.37
N ARG A 92 6.73 -6.26 -9.94
CA ARG A 92 7.13 -7.47 -9.19
C ARG A 92 6.39 -7.57 -7.85
N PHE A 93 6.29 -6.45 -7.13
CA PHE A 93 5.60 -6.37 -5.85
C PHE A 93 4.13 -6.78 -5.99
N VAL A 94 3.39 -6.18 -6.92
CA VAL A 94 1.97 -6.50 -7.10
C VAL A 94 1.76 -7.90 -7.70
N ALA A 95 2.70 -8.39 -8.52
CA ALA A 95 2.63 -9.75 -9.05
C ALA A 95 2.68 -10.78 -7.91
N ILE A 96 3.62 -10.65 -6.96
CA ILE A 96 3.67 -11.51 -5.78
C ILE A 96 2.41 -11.34 -4.92
N ARG A 97 1.96 -10.09 -4.71
CA ARG A 97 0.77 -9.79 -3.89
C ARG A 97 -0.52 -10.40 -4.44
N GLU A 98 -0.63 -10.52 -5.76
CA GLU A 98 -1.76 -11.11 -6.48
C GLU A 98 -1.55 -12.59 -6.85
N SER A 99 -0.41 -13.19 -6.48
CA SER A 99 -0.01 -14.54 -6.93
C SER A 99 -0.04 -14.71 -8.46
N MET A 100 0.46 -13.72 -9.18
CA MET A 100 0.52 -13.63 -10.63
C MET A 100 1.96 -13.55 -11.14
N GLU A 101 2.15 -13.78 -12.44
CA GLU A 101 3.46 -13.57 -13.08
C GLU A 101 3.72 -12.07 -13.34
N PRO A 102 4.96 -11.57 -13.09
CA PRO A 102 5.30 -10.16 -13.34
C PRO A 102 5.07 -9.71 -14.79
N GLU A 103 5.26 -10.60 -15.76
CA GLU A 103 5.04 -10.30 -17.17
C GLU A 103 3.55 -10.14 -17.52
N PHE A 104 2.67 -10.87 -16.83
CA PHE A 104 1.23 -10.69 -16.97
C PHE A 104 0.81 -9.30 -16.45
N VAL A 105 1.30 -8.91 -15.27
CA VAL A 105 1.10 -7.58 -14.71
C VAL A 105 1.59 -6.48 -15.68
N ARG A 106 2.80 -6.62 -16.21
CA ARG A 106 3.36 -5.67 -17.19
C ARG A 106 2.46 -5.53 -18.41
N THR A 107 1.97 -6.64 -18.95
CA THR A 107 1.09 -6.66 -20.12
C THR A 107 -0.23 -5.94 -19.86
N GLU A 108 -0.90 -6.25 -18.73
CA GLU A 108 -2.15 -5.59 -18.34
C GLU A 108 -1.99 -4.07 -18.18
N VAL A 109 -0.86 -3.63 -17.62
CA VAL A 109 -0.53 -2.20 -17.46
C VAL A 109 -0.18 -1.54 -18.80
N ALA A 110 0.57 -2.21 -19.68
CA ALA A 110 0.94 -1.70 -21.00
C ALA A 110 -0.28 -1.46 -21.90
N GLU A 111 -1.24 -2.39 -21.82
CA GLU A 111 -2.50 -2.38 -22.58
C GLU A 111 -3.57 -1.48 -21.94
N GLY A 112 -3.28 -0.89 -20.77
CA GLY A 112 -4.19 0.03 -20.08
C GLY A 112 -5.42 -0.63 -19.46
N ARG A 113 -5.38 -1.96 -19.27
CA ARG A 113 -6.43 -2.71 -18.57
C ARG A 113 -6.26 -2.72 -17.05
N ALA A 114 -5.06 -2.37 -16.58
CA ALA A 114 -4.77 -2.22 -15.17
C ALA A 114 -3.87 -1.01 -14.91
N ILE A 115 -3.93 -0.50 -13.68
CA ILE A 115 -3.10 0.62 -13.21
C ILE A 115 -2.46 0.27 -11.88
N ILE A 116 -1.28 0.84 -11.65
CA ILE A 116 -0.57 0.81 -10.36
C ILE A 116 -0.42 2.26 -9.90
N PRO A 117 -1.31 2.76 -9.02
CA PRO A 117 -1.28 4.13 -8.52
C PRO A 117 -0.10 4.31 -7.56
N ALA A 118 1.03 4.77 -8.09
CA ALA A 118 2.30 4.75 -7.38
C ALA A 118 3.10 6.03 -7.64
N ASN A 119 2.55 7.18 -7.22
CA ASN A 119 3.23 8.48 -7.34
C ASN A 119 4.64 8.40 -6.73
N ARG A 120 5.64 8.98 -7.42
CA ARG A 120 7.04 9.00 -6.97
C ARG A 120 7.25 9.81 -5.69
N ASN A 121 6.32 10.72 -5.35
CA ASN A 121 6.39 11.51 -4.12
C ASN A 121 5.70 10.85 -2.93
N HIS A 122 5.20 9.62 -3.10
CA HIS A 122 4.64 8.79 -2.02
C HIS A 122 5.49 7.52 -1.84
N PRO A 123 6.75 7.66 -1.40
CA PRO A 123 7.66 6.53 -1.25
C PRO A 123 7.28 5.54 -0.13
N GLU A 124 6.37 5.92 0.77
CA GLU A 124 5.85 5.08 1.85
C GLU A 124 4.88 3.99 1.38
N SER A 125 4.28 4.17 0.19
CA SER A 125 3.28 3.24 -0.34
C SER A 125 3.82 1.83 -0.58
N GLU A 126 3.04 0.83 -0.18
CA GLU A 126 3.15 -0.57 -0.57
C GLU A 126 2.34 -0.79 -1.86
N PRO A 127 2.98 -1.03 -3.02
CA PRO A 127 2.29 -1.06 -4.30
C PRO A 127 1.11 -2.04 -4.35
N MET A 128 0.05 -1.63 -5.05
CA MET A 128 -1.12 -2.45 -5.36
C MET A 128 -1.58 -2.19 -6.80
N ILE A 129 -2.39 -3.09 -7.35
CA ILE A 129 -2.87 -3.02 -8.73
C ILE A 129 -4.40 -3.04 -8.80
N ILE A 130 -4.95 -2.20 -9.67
CA ILE A 130 -6.38 -2.11 -9.96
C ILE A 130 -6.58 -2.52 -11.41
N GLY A 131 -7.38 -3.56 -11.64
CA GLY A 131 -7.73 -4.05 -12.97
C GLY A 131 -8.66 -5.25 -12.89
N LYS A 132 -9.37 -5.54 -13.99
CA LYS A 132 -10.42 -6.57 -14.03
C LYS A 132 -9.92 -7.98 -13.72
N ASN A 133 -8.66 -8.26 -14.04
CA ASN A 133 -8.05 -9.59 -13.90
C ASN A 133 -7.33 -9.81 -12.55
N PHE A 134 -7.48 -8.87 -11.61
CA PHE A 134 -6.88 -8.91 -10.27
C PHE A 134 -7.97 -8.99 -9.20
N LEU A 135 -7.60 -9.20 -7.94
CA LEU A 135 -8.56 -9.14 -6.83
C LEU A 135 -9.36 -7.83 -6.87
N THR A 136 -10.65 -7.88 -6.56
CA THR A 136 -11.45 -6.65 -6.46
C THR A 136 -10.92 -5.81 -5.31
N LYS A 137 -10.73 -4.52 -5.55
CA LYS A 137 -10.14 -3.57 -4.61
C LYS A 137 -11.21 -2.65 -4.04
N ILE A 138 -11.08 -2.27 -2.77
CA ILE A 138 -12.02 -1.40 -2.07
C ILE A 138 -11.36 -0.10 -1.63
N ASN A 139 -12.11 1.01 -1.75
CA ASN A 139 -11.66 2.33 -1.32
C ASN A 139 -12.44 2.79 -0.08
N ALA A 140 -11.75 3.40 0.89
CA ALA A 140 -12.39 4.12 1.97
C ALA A 140 -12.27 5.63 1.77
N ASN A 141 -13.35 6.36 2.02
CA ASN A 141 -13.33 7.82 2.02
C ASN A 141 -13.16 8.31 3.46
N ILE A 142 -12.16 9.16 3.68
CA ILE A 142 -11.95 9.91 4.93
C ILE A 142 -11.94 11.40 4.62
N GLY A 143 -11.70 12.24 5.62
CA GLY A 143 -11.57 13.66 5.44
C GLY A 143 -12.30 14.45 6.50
N ASN A 144 -11.73 15.61 6.82
CA ASN A 144 -12.31 16.53 7.76
C ASN A 144 -13.51 17.29 7.14
N SER A 145 -14.36 17.80 8.03
CA SER A 145 -15.46 18.70 7.66
C SER A 145 -15.27 20.05 8.35
N ALA A 146 -15.91 21.10 7.81
CA ALA A 146 -15.95 22.42 8.44
C ALA A 146 -16.50 22.43 9.88
N VAL A 147 -17.18 21.34 10.29
CA VAL A 147 -17.86 21.24 11.59
C VAL A 147 -17.08 20.37 12.59
N SER A 148 -16.28 19.41 12.12
CA SER A 148 -15.47 18.54 12.98
C SER A 148 -14.42 17.77 12.18
N SER A 149 -13.16 17.87 12.60
CA SER A 149 -12.18 16.77 12.77
C SER A 149 -10.77 17.36 12.93
N SER A 150 -9.87 16.65 13.64
CA SER A 150 -8.44 17.02 13.75
C SER A 150 -7.56 16.21 12.79
N ILE A 151 -6.30 16.62 12.63
CA ILE A 151 -5.33 15.88 11.81
C ILE A 151 -5.10 14.47 12.36
N GLU A 152 -5.01 14.35 13.68
CA GLU A 152 -4.79 13.09 14.40
C GLU A 152 -5.94 12.12 14.16
N GLU A 153 -7.18 12.59 14.22
CA GLU A 153 -8.37 11.78 13.92
C GLU A 153 -8.37 11.28 12.47
N GLU A 154 -7.95 12.09 11.50
CA GLU A 154 -7.88 11.66 10.10
C GLU A 154 -6.80 10.60 9.85
N VAL A 155 -5.65 10.71 10.52
CA VAL A 155 -4.61 9.67 10.49
C VAL A 155 -5.08 8.39 11.18
N GLU A 156 -5.85 8.50 12.26
CA GLU A 156 -6.47 7.34 12.91
C GLU A 156 -7.50 6.66 11.98
N LYS A 157 -8.37 7.43 11.31
CA LYS A 157 -9.33 6.90 10.32
C LYS A 157 -8.63 6.17 9.18
N LEU A 158 -7.54 6.73 8.65
CA LEU A 158 -6.68 6.06 7.66
C LEU A 158 -6.17 4.71 8.18
N THR A 159 -5.57 4.71 9.37
CA THR A 159 -4.99 3.51 9.99
C THR A 159 -6.07 2.45 10.23
N TRP A 160 -7.25 2.89 10.68
CA TRP A 160 -8.38 2.01 10.93
C TRP A 160 -8.94 1.42 9.63
N ALA A 161 -9.14 2.23 8.60
CA ALA A 161 -9.66 1.77 7.32
C ALA A 161 -8.75 0.72 6.67
N THR A 162 -7.44 0.99 6.63
CA THR A 162 -6.43 0.09 6.05
C THR A 162 -6.25 -1.19 6.86
N LYS A 163 -6.36 -1.12 8.19
CA LYS A 163 -6.40 -2.31 9.07
C LYS A 163 -7.52 -3.29 8.69
N TRP A 164 -8.68 -2.78 8.31
CA TRP A 164 -9.86 -3.58 7.97
C TRP A 164 -9.99 -3.93 6.49
N GLY A 165 -8.99 -3.61 5.66
CA GLY A 165 -8.93 -4.06 4.27
C GLY A 165 -9.09 -2.97 3.21
N ALA A 166 -9.12 -1.68 3.57
CA ALA A 166 -9.12 -0.62 2.57
C ALA A 166 -7.83 -0.69 1.71
N ASP A 167 -7.99 -0.94 0.42
CA ASP A 167 -6.89 -1.03 -0.55
C ASP A 167 -6.38 0.33 -1.00
N THR A 168 -7.25 1.34 -0.97
CA THR A 168 -6.95 2.75 -1.22
C THR A 168 -7.75 3.63 -0.27
N VAL A 169 -7.27 4.85 -0.04
CA VAL A 169 -7.97 5.83 0.77
C VAL A 169 -8.01 7.18 0.07
N MET A 170 -9.19 7.78 -0.01
CA MET A 170 -9.35 9.14 -0.52
C MET A 170 -9.57 10.13 0.63
N ASP A 171 -8.69 11.11 0.73
CA ASP A 171 -8.90 12.32 1.54
C ASP A 171 -9.86 13.28 0.80
N LEU A 172 -11.09 13.38 1.30
CA LEU A 172 -12.14 14.27 0.82
C LEU A 172 -12.36 15.47 1.77
N SER A 173 -11.32 15.88 2.50
CA SER A 173 -11.37 17.01 3.44
C SER A 173 -11.91 18.29 2.79
N THR A 174 -12.85 18.93 3.48
CA THR A 174 -13.48 20.20 3.05
C THR A 174 -13.36 21.33 4.08
N GLY A 175 -12.79 21.04 5.26
CA GLY A 175 -12.61 22.01 6.34
C GLY A 175 -11.33 22.84 6.21
N GLU A 176 -10.83 23.34 7.34
CA GLU A 176 -9.57 24.07 7.39
C GLU A 176 -8.35 23.12 7.30
N ARG A 177 -7.17 23.67 7.01
CA ARG A 177 -5.87 22.95 7.05
C ARG A 177 -5.82 21.68 6.17
N ILE A 178 -6.46 21.74 4.99
CA ILE A 178 -6.54 20.61 4.04
C ILE A 178 -5.14 20.11 3.65
N HIS A 179 -4.20 21.02 3.41
CA HIS A 179 -2.84 20.65 2.99
C HIS A 179 -2.07 19.92 4.09
N GLU A 180 -2.12 20.42 5.32
CA GLU A 180 -1.43 19.83 6.46
C GLU A 180 -2.04 18.47 6.85
N THR A 181 -3.37 18.38 6.79
CA THR A 181 -4.10 17.12 6.99
C THR A 181 -3.65 16.09 5.97
N ARG A 182 -3.61 16.46 4.68
CA ARG A 182 -3.21 15.56 3.61
C ARG A 182 -1.75 15.14 3.68
N GLU A 183 -0.85 16.05 4.04
CA GLU A 183 0.56 15.71 4.22
C GLU A 183 0.72 14.66 5.34
N ALA A 184 0.03 14.85 6.47
CA ALA A 184 0.04 13.90 7.57
C ALA A 184 -0.53 12.53 7.14
N ILE A 185 -1.64 12.51 6.38
CA ILE A 185 -2.22 11.28 5.81
C ILE A 185 -1.22 10.58 4.88
N ILE A 186 -0.65 11.27 3.90
CA ILE A 186 0.25 10.66 2.90
C ILE A 186 1.49 10.07 3.56
N ARG A 187 2.12 10.80 4.48
CA ARG A 187 3.33 10.34 5.20
C ARG A 187 3.06 9.14 6.12
N ASN A 188 1.80 8.92 6.48
CA ASN A 188 1.35 7.79 7.30
C ASN A 188 0.56 6.72 6.52
N SER A 189 0.45 6.84 5.20
CA SER A 189 -0.30 5.89 4.37
C SER A 189 0.61 4.90 3.66
N ALA A 190 0.39 3.61 3.90
CA ALA A 190 0.97 2.54 3.10
C ALA A 190 0.14 2.25 1.83
N VAL A 191 -1.09 2.76 1.74
CA VAL A 191 -1.98 2.55 0.60
C VAL A 191 -2.07 3.79 -0.29
N PRO A 192 -2.40 3.64 -1.58
CA PRO A 192 -2.65 4.76 -2.48
C PRO A 192 -3.81 5.67 -2.06
#